data_AF-A0A6N2ME14-F1
#
_entry.id   AF-A0A6N2ME14-F1
#
_cell.length_a   1.000
_cell.length_b   1.000
_cell.length_c   1.000
_cell.angle_alpha   90.00
_cell.angle_beta   90.00
_cell.angle_gamma   90.00
#
_symmetry.space_group_name_H-M   'P 1'
#
loop_
_entity.id
_entity.type
_entity.pdbx_description
1 polymer ?
#
loop_
_entity_poly.entity_id
_entity_poly.type
_entity_poly.pdbx_seq_one_letter_code
_entity_poly.pdbx_strand_id
1 'polypeptide(L)'
;MDRTGLCIRLSSSWKNMEKGVNDAVLESRVGKYFKLDERKSSFTKELRAGTATFLTMAYIITVNATILAYSGGTCSVSDCSSPENQTAGPDCMLKPNEGYQSCLDKTKSDLVVATLLSAMIGSFAMGILANLPLGLAPGMGPNAFVAYNLVGFHGSGPISYKTAMAIVLVEGCAFFVVSALGLREKLARIIPKPVRLACAAGIGLFIAFVGLQVHQGVGLVGPDQSTLVTVTACSSTNLVTGECISGKMRSPTFWLGSVGLLITCYGLMKKIKGSMIYGIIFVTVISWIRGTGVTYFPHNPVGDNNYKYFKKVVGFHRIQSTAGAISFANFNTSDVWLALVTLFYVDMLGATGILYTMAEIGGFVNEEGSFEGQYMAFIVDSGSTIVGSTLGVTTAATYAESSAGIREGGRTGLTAVTVGLCFLVSLFFTPLLTSVPPWAIGPPLVIVGVMMMTVVKNINWENIREAAPAFITMLLMPLTYSIANGVIGGVGLYIALGLYDYAVWLMKMSRMVVKERDQVSASADVDLGIEIV
;
A
#
# COMPACT_ATOMS: atom_id res chain seq x y z
N MET A 1 24.97 1.01 -49.10
CA MET A 1 24.53 -0.39 -48.97
C MET A 1 24.42 -0.75 -47.49
N ASP A 2 23.24 -1.18 -47.06
CA ASP A 2 22.95 -2.14 -45.98
C ASP A 2 23.17 -1.86 -44.48
N ARG A 3 22.80 -0.68 -43.95
CA ARG A 3 22.44 -0.58 -42.50
C ARG A 3 20.95 -0.76 -42.23
N THR A 4 20.08 -0.35 -43.16
CA THR A 4 18.62 -0.49 -43.05
C THR A 4 18.14 -1.94 -43.25
N GLY A 5 18.75 -2.69 -44.17
CA GLY A 5 18.39 -4.09 -44.43
C GLY A 5 18.69 -5.06 -43.27
N LEU A 6 19.77 -4.82 -42.52
CA LEU A 6 20.16 -5.67 -41.38
C LEU A 6 19.19 -5.48 -40.18
N CYS A 7 18.85 -4.23 -39.85
CA CYS A 7 17.88 -3.93 -38.78
C CYS A 7 16.48 -4.44 -39.12
N ILE A 8 16.07 -4.37 -40.40
CA ILE A 8 14.77 -4.90 -40.85
C ILE A 8 14.77 -6.43 -40.79
N ARG A 9 15.83 -7.10 -41.25
CA ARG A 9 15.97 -8.56 -41.14
C ARG A 9 15.99 -9.03 -39.69
N LEU A 10 16.76 -8.39 -38.82
CA LEU A 10 16.79 -8.69 -37.38
C LEU A 10 15.42 -8.49 -36.73
N SER A 11 14.72 -7.38 -37.05
CA SER A 11 13.37 -7.12 -36.55
C SER A 11 12.36 -8.17 -37.02
N SER A 12 12.42 -8.57 -38.30
CA SER A 12 11.55 -9.62 -38.85
C SER A 12 11.82 -10.99 -38.24
N SER A 13 13.10 -11.33 -38.02
CA SER A 13 13.53 -12.57 -37.37
C SER A 13 13.08 -12.61 -35.90
N TRP A 14 13.17 -11.50 -35.18
CA TRP A 14 12.66 -11.38 -33.81
C TRP A 14 11.15 -11.55 -33.72
N LYS A 15 10.39 -10.93 -34.63
CA LYS A 15 8.93 -11.09 -34.69
C LYS A 15 8.52 -12.54 -34.99
N ASN A 16 9.24 -13.21 -35.88
CA ASN A 16 8.98 -14.62 -36.21
C ASN A 16 9.30 -15.53 -35.02
N MET A 17 10.41 -15.27 -34.32
CA MET A 17 10.77 -16.00 -33.10
C MET A 17 9.77 -15.75 -31.97
N GLU A 18 9.35 -14.50 -31.75
CA GLU A 18 8.29 -14.13 -30.80
C GLU A 18 6.99 -14.88 -31.11
N LYS A 19 6.59 -14.92 -32.38
CA LYS A 19 5.40 -15.65 -32.81
C LYS A 19 5.54 -17.14 -32.56
N GLY A 20 6.67 -17.76 -32.93
CA GLY A 20 6.92 -19.18 -32.68
C GLY A 20 6.90 -19.56 -31.20
N VAL A 21 7.47 -18.73 -30.32
CA VAL A 21 7.40 -18.95 -28.86
C VAL A 21 5.97 -18.79 -28.35
N ASN A 22 5.24 -17.78 -28.82
CA ASN A 22 3.85 -17.58 -28.43
C ASN A 22 2.97 -18.77 -28.85
N ASP A 23 3.07 -19.22 -30.09
CA ASP A 23 2.28 -20.34 -30.63
C ASP A 23 2.63 -21.65 -29.88
N ALA A 24 3.91 -21.91 -29.61
CA ALA A 24 4.34 -23.07 -28.84
C ALA A 24 3.82 -23.06 -27.39
N VAL A 25 3.81 -21.90 -26.72
CA VAL A 25 3.29 -21.79 -25.35
C VAL A 25 1.77 -21.86 -25.34
N LEU A 26 1.07 -21.31 -26.34
CA LEU A 26 -0.38 -21.40 -26.47
C LEU A 26 -0.86 -22.86 -26.56
N GLU A 27 -0.18 -23.70 -27.35
CA GLU A 27 -0.52 -25.12 -27.50
C GLU A 27 -0.11 -25.97 -26.28
N SER A 28 0.82 -25.47 -25.46
CA SER A 28 1.34 -26.17 -24.28
C SER A 28 0.31 -26.28 -23.15
N ARG A 29 0.62 -27.14 -22.16
CA ARG A 29 -0.17 -27.24 -20.92
C ARG A 29 -0.25 -25.91 -20.15
N VAL A 30 0.79 -25.08 -20.24
CA VAL A 30 0.85 -23.77 -19.58
C VAL A 30 -0.17 -22.83 -20.22
N GLY A 31 -0.21 -22.75 -21.56
CA GLY A 31 -1.16 -21.89 -22.27
C GLY A 31 -2.61 -22.26 -22.00
N LYS A 32 -2.91 -23.57 -21.94
CA LYS A 32 -4.24 -24.09 -21.58
C LYS A 32 -4.60 -23.79 -20.12
N TYR A 33 -3.68 -23.98 -19.18
CA TYR A 33 -3.92 -23.71 -17.75
C TYR A 33 -4.25 -22.23 -17.48
N PHE A 34 -3.45 -21.32 -18.05
CA PHE A 34 -3.64 -19.88 -17.88
C PHE A 34 -4.76 -19.30 -18.77
N LYS A 35 -5.42 -20.12 -19.61
CA LYS A 35 -6.48 -19.71 -20.53
C LYS A 35 -6.06 -18.55 -21.46
N LEU A 36 -4.83 -18.63 -22.00
CA LEU A 36 -4.25 -17.53 -22.79
C LEU A 36 -5.11 -17.16 -24.01
N ASP A 37 -5.64 -18.16 -24.72
CA ASP A 37 -6.47 -17.98 -25.92
C ASP A 37 -7.83 -17.35 -25.58
N GLU A 38 -8.54 -17.89 -24.57
CA GLU A 38 -9.82 -17.36 -24.09
C GLU A 38 -9.69 -15.89 -23.62
N ARG A 39 -8.57 -15.55 -22.98
CA ARG A 39 -8.30 -14.21 -22.49
C ARG A 39 -7.67 -13.28 -23.54
N LYS A 40 -7.51 -13.74 -24.78
CA LYS A 40 -6.94 -12.98 -25.92
C LYS A 40 -5.55 -12.42 -25.62
N SER A 41 -4.73 -13.19 -24.91
CA SER A 41 -3.36 -12.82 -24.50
C SER A 41 -2.30 -13.74 -25.11
N SER A 42 -1.02 -13.38 -24.97
CA SER A 42 0.12 -14.17 -25.45
C SER A 42 1.25 -14.17 -24.42
N PHE A 43 2.11 -15.19 -24.46
CA PHE A 43 3.20 -15.35 -23.50
C PHE A 43 4.10 -14.11 -23.41
N THR A 44 4.50 -13.53 -24.54
CA THR A 44 5.35 -12.33 -24.55
C THR A 44 4.63 -11.08 -24.05
N LYS A 45 3.32 -10.96 -24.29
CA LYS A 45 2.51 -9.85 -23.72
C LYS A 45 2.45 -9.95 -22.21
N GLU A 46 2.19 -11.14 -21.66
CA GLU A 46 2.15 -11.37 -20.22
C GLU A 46 3.50 -11.11 -19.55
N LEU A 47 4.61 -11.53 -20.17
CA LEU A 47 5.96 -11.25 -19.65
C LEU A 47 6.25 -9.74 -19.62
N ARG A 48 5.87 -9.01 -20.67
CA ARG A 48 6.03 -7.55 -20.75
C ARG A 48 5.14 -6.83 -19.75
N ALA A 49 3.89 -7.28 -19.60
CA ALA A 49 2.94 -6.78 -18.63
C ALA A 49 3.44 -7.00 -17.19
N GLY A 50 3.94 -8.20 -16.88
CA GLY A 50 4.50 -8.53 -15.57
C GLY A 50 5.74 -7.71 -15.26
N THR A 51 6.62 -7.53 -16.24
CA THR A 51 7.77 -6.62 -16.10
C THR A 51 7.32 -5.19 -15.86
N ALA A 52 6.31 -4.69 -16.58
CA ALA A 52 5.79 -3.35 -16.38
C ALA A 52 5.20 -3.16 -14.97
N THR A 53 4.40 -4.12 -14.49
CA THR A 53 3.86 -4.14 -13.12
C THR A 53 4.97 -4.18 -12.08
N PHE A 54 5.98 -5.04 -12.25
CA PHE A 54 7.12 -5.09 -11.34
C PHE A 54 7.87 -3.76 -11.31
N LEU A 55 8.14 -3.15 -12.47
CA LEU A 55 8.84 -1.87 -12.54
C LEU A 55 8.05 -0.74 -11.86
N THR A 56 6.71 -0.77 -11.88
CA THR A 56 5.91 0.21 -11.14
C THR A 56 5.80 -0.11 -9.65
N MET A 57 5.95 -1.38 -9.25
CA MET A 57 5.92 -1.81 -7.85
C MET A 57 7.27 -1.82 -7.14
N ALA A 58 8.40 -1.83 -7.87
CA ALA A 58 9.73 -2.12 -7.33
C ALA A 58 10.16 -1.19 -6.18
N TYR A 59 9.61 0.03 -6.12
CA TYR A 59 9.85 0.96 -5.01
C TYR A 59 9.49 0.34 -3.65
N ILE A 60 8.49 -0.55 -3.59
CA ILE A 60 8.01 -1.17 -2.34
C ILE A 60 9.10 -1.90 -1.57
N ILE A 61 10.10 -2.43 -2.28
CA ILE A 61 11.19 -3.21 -1.72
C ILE A 61 11.90 -2.41 -0.63
N THR A 62 12.21 -1.14 -0.92
CA THR A 62 12.86 -0.25 0.03
C THR A 62 11.86 0.47 0.92
N VAL A 63 10.69 0.87 0.39
CA VAL A 63 9.72 1.66 1.16
C VAL A 63 9.22 0.90 2.37
N ASN A 64 8.79 -0.36 2.16
CA ASN A 64 8.22 -1.16 3.23
C ASN A 64 9.22 -1.30 4.38
N ALA A 65 10.46 -1.66 4.04
CA ALA A 65 11.54 -1.77 5.01
C ALA A 65 11.81 -0.46 5.75
N THR A 66 11.73 0.69 5.07
CA THR A 66 11.99 1.99 5.68
C THR A 66 10.86 2.41 6.64
N ILE A 67 9.60 2.16 6.27
CA ILE A 67 8.45 2.44 7.14
C ILE A 67 8.47 1.54 8.38
N LEU A 68 8.65 0.23 8.20
CA LEU A 68 8.67 -0.70 9.32
C LEU A 68 9.90 -0.53 10.21
N ALA A 69 11.07 -0.21 9.67
CA ALA A 69 12.25 0.09 10.48
C ALA A 69 12.06 1.36 11.34
N TYR A 70 11.20 2.29 10.92
CA TYR A 70 10.87 3.49 11.70
C TYR A 70 10.16 3.18 13.03
N SER A 71 9.50 2.03 13.10
CA SER A 71 8.92 1.54 14.35
C SER A 71 9.97 1.09 15.38
N GLY A 72 11.25 1.05 15.01
CA GLY A 72 12.31 0.42 15.78
C GLY A 72 12.47 -1.08 15.49
N GLY A 73 11.48 -1.70 14.85
CA GLY A 73 11.50 -3.12 14.50
C GLY A 73 11.78 -3.98 15.72
N THR A 74 12.74 -4.90 15.60
CA THR A 74 13.14 -5.76 16.73
C THR A 74 14.18 -5.16 17.66
N CYS A 75 14.67 -3.94 17.36
CA CYS A 75 15.70 -3.28 18.13
C CYS A 75 15.15 -2.73 19.45
N SER A 76 15.95 -2.79 20.50
CA SER A 76 15.57 -2.31 21.83
C SER A 76 16.71 -1.56 22.50
N VAL A 77 16.47 -1.08 23.72
CA VAL A 77 17.46 -0.34 24.52
C VAL A 77 18.75 -1.15 24.73
N SER A 78 18.70 -2.49 24.67
CA SER A 78 19.89 -3.35 24.79
C SER A 78 20.89 -3.22 23.64
N ASP A 79 20.43 -2.75 22.47
CA ASP A 79 21.26 -2.60 21.28
C ASP A 79 21.97 -1.24 21.23
N CYS A 80 21.68 -0.35 22.20
CA CYS A 80 22.32 0.94 22.31
C CYS A 80 23.78 0.80 22.78
N SER A 81 24.69 1.48 22.11
CA SER A 81 26.08 1.60 22.57
C SER A 81 26.13 2.61 23.74
N SER A 82 26.41 2.14 24.94
CA SER A 82 26.68 2.99 26.11
C SER A 82 28.18 3.29 26.23
N PRO A 83 28.60 4.49 26.67
CA PRO A 83 29.94 4.67 27.21
C PRO A 83 30.14 3.76 28.43
N GLU A 84 31.35 3.21 28.61
CA GLU A 84 31.71 2.34 29.73
C GLU A 84 31.25 2.98 31.06
N ASN A 85 30.39 2.27 31.81
CA ASN A 85 29.80 2.61 33.12
C ASN A 85 28.39 3.22 33.19
N GLN A 86 27.56 3.25 32.14
CA GLN A 86 26.13 3.58 32.27
C GLN A 86 25.21 2.62 31.50
N THR A 87 24.12 2.17 32.12
CA THR A 87 23.01 1.51 31.42
C THR A 87 22.33 2.52 30.50
N ALA A 88 22.20 2.20 29.20
CA ALA A 88 21.52 3.06 28.24
C ALA A 88 20.08 3.30 28.70
N GLY A 89 19.69 4.58 28.83
CA GLY A 89 18.30 4.95 29.05
C GLY A 89 17.48 4.88 27.75
N PRO A 90 16.14 4.91 27.83
CA PRO A 90 15.25 4.87 26.65
C PRO A 90 15.50 6.03 25.66
N ASP A 91 16.10 7.13 26.13
CA ASP A 91 16.58 8.25 25.32
C ASP A 91 17.54 7.84 24.18
N CYS A 92 18.22 6.70 24.29
CA CYS A 92 19.16 6.22 23.28
C CYS A 92 18.48 5.80 21.97
N MET A 93 17.18 5.49 22.01
CA MET A 93 16.40 5.12 20.83
C MET A 93 15.89 6.35 20.07
N LEU A 94 15.77 7.49 20.77
CA LEU A 94 15.30 8.76 20.20
C LEU A 94 16.45 9.67 19.76
N LYS A 95 17.66 9.48 20.31
CA LYS A 95 18.87 10.23 19.99
C LYS A 95 19.79 9.42 19.06
N PRO A 96 20.63 10.08 18.24
CA PRO A 96 21.59 9.38 17.40
C PRO A 96 22.55 8.54 18.26
N ASN A 97 22.46 7.21 18.14
CA ASN A 97 23.32 6.24 18.82
C ASN A 97 23.83 5.22 17.80
N GLU A 98 25.14 4.99 17.78
CA GLU A 98 25.76 4.14 16.75
C GLU A 98 25.31 2.67 16.85
N GLY A 99 25.22 2.12 18.07
CA GLY A 99 24.74 0.75 18.29
C GLY A 99 23.30 0.56 17.82
N TYR A 100 22.42 1.48 18.22
CA TYR A 100 21.01 1.43 17.84
C TYR A 100 20.82 1.59 16.32
N GLN A 101 21.54 2.53 15.69
CA GLN A 101 21.48 2.70 14.23
C GLN A 101 22.00 1.47 13.48
N SER A 102 23.05 0.80 13.98
CA SER A 102 23.51 -0.45 13.38
C SER A 102 22.46 -1.56 13.48
N CYS A 103 21.69 -1.63 14.56
CA CYS A 103 20.57 -2.56 14.68
C CYS A 103 19.45 -2.22 13.68
N LEU A 104 19.12 -0.95 13.53
CA LEU A 104 18.11 -0.49 12.58
C LEU A 104 18.50 -0.79 11.13
N ASP A 105 19.75 -0.54 10.73
CA ASP A 105 20.23 -0.82 9.37
C ASP A 105 20.20 -2.33 9.06
N LYS A 106 20.53 -3.17 10.06
CA LYS A 106 20.38 -4.62 9.97
C LYS A 106 18.92 -5.02 9.81
N THR A 107 18.03 -4.48 10.65
CA THR A 107 16.59 -4.74 10.60
C THR A 107 15.99 -4.27 9.26
N LYS A 108 16.40 -3.12 8.74
CA LYS A 108 16.00 -2.64 7.41
C LYS A 108 16.42 -3.62 6.31
N SER A 109 17.64 -4.14 6.38
CA SER A 109 18.13 -5.14 5.42
C SER A 109 17.34 -6.46 5.49
N ASP A 110 17.01 -6.92 6.70
CA ASP A 110 16.14 -8.07 6.94
C ASP A 110 14.74 -7.85 6.35
N LEU A 111 14.15 -6.67 6.59
CA LEU A 111 12.83 -6.30 6.08
C LEU A 111 12.78 -6.20 4.56
N VAL A 112 13.87 -5.76 3.90
CA VAL A 112 13.97 -5.79 2.43
C VAL A 112 13.84 -7.22 1.92
N VAL A 113 14.58 -8.16 2.50
CA VAL A 113 14.51 -9.58 2.11
C VAL A 113 13.14 -10.17 2.43
N ALA A 114 12.58 -9.86 3.60
CA ALA A 114 11.24 -10.30 3.99
C ALA A 114 10.16 -9.79 3.02
N THR A 115 10.27 -8.53 2.58
CA THR A 115 9.37 -7.92 1.58
C THR A 115 9.47 -8.65 0.24
N LEU A 116 10.68 -8.91 -0.23
CA LEU A 116 10.92 -9.63 -1.48
C LEU A 116 10.35 -11.05 -1.45
N LEU A 117 10.59 -11.79 -0.37
CA LEU A 117 10.09 -13.15 -0.22
C LEU A 117 8.57 -13.19 -0.10
N SER A 118 7.97 -12.30 0.70
CA SER A 118 6.52 -12.18 0.83
C SER A 118 5.86 -11.82 -0.50
N ALA A 119 6.37 -10.80 -1.20
CA ALA A 119 5.85 -10.38 -2.50
C ALA A 119 6.02 -11.45 -3.59
N MET A 120 7.15 -12.17 -3.57
CA MET A 120 7.40 -13.29 -4.46
C MET A 120 6.38 -14.41 -4.26
N ILE A 121 6.21 -14.88 -3.01
CA ILE A 121 5.28 -15.97 -2.69
C ILE A 121 3.84 -15.56 -3.00
N GLY A 122 3.43 -14.36 -2.58
CA GLY A 122 2.08 -13.87 -2.83
C GLY A 122 1.77 -13.67 -4.32
N SER A 123 2.71 -13.10 -5.08
CA SER A 123 2.53 -12.91 -6.53
C SER A 123 2.53 -14.25 -7.29
N PHE A 124 3.35 -15.22 -6.89
CA PHE A 124 3.29 -16.57 -7.46
C PHE A 124 1.97 -17.27 -7.14
N ALA A 125 1.53 -17.21 -5.88
CA ALA A 125 0.27 -17.81 -5.47
C ALA A 125 -0.91 -17.16 -6.19
N MET A 126 -0.91 -15.84 -6.37
CA MET A 126 -1.97 -15.12 -7.10
C MET A 126 -2.00 -15.51 -8.57
N GLY A 127 -0.83 -15.61 -9.18
CA GLY A 127 -0.70 -16.06 -10.56
C GLY A 127 -1.16 -17.49 -10.76
N ILE A 128 -0.67 -18.43 -9.95
CA ILE A 128 -0.93 -19.87 -10.12
C ILE A 128 -2.35 -20.21 -9.68
N LEU A 129 -2.79 -19.80 -8.49
CA LEU A 129 -4.05 -20.29 -7.91
C LEU A 129 -5.27 -19.49 -8.37
N ALA A 130 -5.16 -18.16 -8.46
CA ALA A 130 -6.28 -17.30 -8.85
C ALA A 130 -6.31 -16.99 -10.35
N ASN A 131 -5.19 -17.21 -11.08
CA ASN A 131 -5.04 -16.86 -12.48
C ASN A 131 -5.39 -15.39 -12.78
N LEU A 132 -4.95 -14.46 -11.93
CA LEU A 132 -5.19 -13.02 -12.10
C LEU A 132 -3.88 -12.25 -12.32
N PRO A 133 -3.86 -11.20 -13.16
CA PRO A 133 -2.66 -10.42 -13.49
C PRO A 133 -2.32 -9.40 -12.39
N LEU A 134 -2.36 -9.82 -11.12
CA LEU A 134 -2.26 -8.95 -9.95
C LEU A 134 -0.98 -9.25 -9.16
N GLY A 135 -0.15 -8.23 -8.98
CA GLY A 135 1.02 -8.31 -8.11
C GLY A 135 0.63 -8.12 -6.64
N LEU A 136 1.16 -8.97 -5.77
CA LEU A 136 0.98 -8.89 -4.33
C LEU A 136 2.28 -8.50 -3.66
N ALA A 137 2.19 -7.62 -2.67
CA ALA A 137 3.29 -7.24 -1.80
C ALA A 137 2.73 -6.75 -0.44
N PRO A 138 3.56 -6.56 0.59
CA PRO A 138 3.10 -6.01 1.87
C PRO A 138 2.40 -4.66 1.70
N GLY A 139 1.18 -4.51 2.20
CA GLY A 139 0.31 -3.36 1.99
C GLY A 139 0.78 -2.09 2.72
N MET A 140 0.89 -0.99 1.98
CA MET A 140 1.39 0.30 2.51
C MET A 140 0.55 0.90 3.63
N GLY A 141 -0.77 0.76 3.58
CA GLY A 141 -1.67 1.24 4.64
C GLY A 141 -1.47 0.50 5.96
N PRO A 142 -1.60 -0.83 5.98
CA PRO A 142 -1.30 -1.68 7.14
C PRO A 142 0.12 -1.47 7.69
N ASN A 143 1.13 -1.33 6.82
CA ASN A 143 2.50 -1.01 7.23
C ASN A 143 2.59 0.27 8.05
N ALA A 144 1.96 1.35 7.57
CA ALA A 144 1.95 2.62 8.27
C ALA A 144 1.13 2.56 9.57
N PHE A 145 -0.01 1.85 9.58
CA PHE A 145 -0.78 1.65 10.80
C PHE A 145 0.05 0.93 11.88
N VAL A 146 0.71 -0.17 11.52
CA VAL A 146 1.57 -0.92 12.44
C VAL A 146 2.76 -0.07 12.89
N ALA A 147 3.45 0.60 11.97
CA ALA A 147 4.66 1.34 12.30
C ALA A 147 4.39 2.57 13.18
N TYR A 148 3.31 3.30 12.91
CA TYR A 148 3.11 4.61 13.53
C TYR A 148 2.01 4.66 14.59
N ASN A 149 0.96 3.87 14.46
CA ASN A 149 -0.15 3.87 15.42
C ASN A 149 0.00 2.77 16.47
N LEU A 150 0.50 1.59 16.06
CA LEU A 150 0.56 0.43 16.95
C LEU A 150 1.88 0.35 17.73
N VAL A 151 3.00 0.32 17.00
CA VAL A 151 4.34 0.24 17.59
C VAL A 151 4.88 1.63 17.93
N GLY A 152 4.50 2.63 17.15
CA GLY A 152 4.97 4.00 17.33
C GLY A 152 6.44 4.20 16.94
N PHE A 153 6.87 5.45 16.92
CA PHE A 153 8.23 5.82 16.54
C PHE A 153 9.24 5.20 17.51
N HIS A 154 10.16 4.38 16.99
CA HIS A 154 11.13 3.63 17.80
C HIS A 154 10.52 2.89 19.01
N GLY A 155 9.30 2.36 18.87
CA GLY A 155 8.66 1.59 19.94
C GLY A 155 8.00 2.44 21.03
N SER A 156 7.73 3.71 20.77
CA SER A 156 7.04 4.62 21.72
C SER A 156 5.55 4.31 21.92
N GLY A 157 4.99 3.40 21.12
CA GLY A 157 3.58 3.02 21.14
C GLY A 157 3.23 2.02 22.24
N PRO A 158 1.94 1.66 22.36
CA PRO A 158 1.44 0.77 23.41
C PRO A 158 1.93 -0.69 23.24
N ILE A 159 2.32 -1.10 22.04
CA ILE A 159 2.57 -2.51 21.71
C ILE A 159 3.95 -2.67 21.07
N SER A 160 4.71 -3.70 21.51
CA SER A 160 6.00 -4.02 20.91
C SER A 160 5.86 -4.55 19.48
N TYR A 161 6.86 -4.33 18.63
CA TYR A 161 6.89 -4.86 17.27
C TYR A 161 6.66 -6.37 17.19
N LYS A 162 7.22 -7.15 18.12
CA LYS A 162 7.04 -8.62 18.13
C LYS A 162 5.59 -9.03 18.42
N THR A 163 4.90 -8.27 19.27
CA THR A 163 3.48 -8.46 19.55
C THR A 163 2.63 -7.97 18.39
N ALA A 164 3.02 -6.88 17.71
CA ALA A 164 2.38 -6.43 16.48
C ALA A 164 2.43 -7.50 15.37
N MET A 165 3.57 -8.17 15.16
CA MET A 165 3.65 -9.28 14.20
C MET A 165 2.76 -10.47 14.59
N ALA A 166 2.58 -10.73 15.89
CA ALA A 166 1.62 -11.73 16.38
C ALA A 166 0.17 -11.34 16.06
N ILE A 167 -0.18 -10.06 16.22
CA ILE A 167 -1.51 -9.54 15.85
C ILE A 167 -1.76 -9.74 14.35
N VAL A 168 -0.81 -9.34 13.50
CA VAL A 168 -0.91 -9.53 12.04
C VAL A 168 -1.04 -11.01 11.68
N LEU A 169 -0.31 -11.91 12.35
CA LEU A 169 -0.43 -13.34 12.11
C LEU A 169 -1.83 -13.87 12.45
N VAL A 170 -2.36 -13.50 13.63
CA VAL A 170 -3.69 -13.94 14.07
C VAL A 170 -4.78 -13.35 13.18
N GLU A 171 -4.62 -12.09 12.78
CA GLU A 171 -5.50 -11.42 11.84
C GLU A 171 -5.49 -12.10 10.46
N GLY A 172 -4.32 -12.45 9.93
CA GLY A 172 -4.18 -13.23 8.69
C GLY A 172 -4.85 -14.59 8.76
N CYS A 173 -4.70 -15.29 9.89
CA CYS A 173 -5.39 -16.56 10.15
C CYS A 173 -6.91 -16.38 10.21
N ALA A 174 -7.41 -15.36 10.90
CA ALA A 174 -8.83 -15.03 10.94
C ALA A 174 -9.35 -14.71 9.54
N PHE A 175 -8.59 -13.95 8.74
CA PHE A 175 -8.94 -13.66 7.36
C PHE A 175 -8.96 -14.87 6.45
N PHE A 176 -8.02 -15.78 6.64
CA PHE A 176 -7.98 -17.02 5.89
C PHE A 176 -9.23 -17.85 6.16
N VAL A 177 -9.63 -17.98 7.43
CA VAL A 177 -10.87 -18.69 7.81
C VAL A 177 -12.11 -18.00 7.22
N VAL A 178 -12.22 -16.67 7.36
CA VAL A 178 -13.35 -15.91 6.81
C VAL A 178 -13.43 -16.00 5.28
N SER A 179 -12.26 -16.01 4.60
CA SER A 179 -12.17 -16.17 3.15
C SER A 179 -12.53 -17.60 2.74
N ALA A 180 -12.04 -18.61 3.46
CA ALA A 180 -12.34 -20.01 3.21
C ALA A 180 -13.84 -20.33 3.36
N LEU A 181 -14.51 -19.70 4.32
CA LEU A 181 -15.97 -19.82 4.51
C LEU A 181 -16.80 -19.01 3.51
N GLY A 182 -16.16 -18.20 2.64
CA GLY A 182 -16.85 -17.35 1.67
C GLY A 182 -17.57 -16.13 2.28
N LEU A 183 -17.32 -15.81 3.55
CA LEU A 183 -17.94 -14.64 4.21
C LEU A 183 -17.35 -13.32 3.72
N ARG A 184 -16.12 -13.32 3.21
CA ARG A 184 -15.42 -12.10 2.77
C ARG A 184 -16.15 -11.39 1.63
N GLU A 185 -16.78 -12.12 0.71
CA GLU A 185 -17.60 -11.54 -0.36
C GLU A 185 -18.85 -10.85 0.19
N LYS A 186 -19.57 -11.50 1.10
CA LYS A 186 -20.76 -10.93 1.74
C LYS A 186 -20.42 -9.67 2.51
N LEU A 187 -19.28 -9.68 3.20
CA LEU A 187 -18.80 -8.56 3.98
C LEU A 187 -18.35 -7.39 3.09
N ALA A 188 -17.76 -7.69 1.92
CA ALA A 188 -17.44 -6.70 0.90
C ALA A 188 -18.69 -5.94 0.38
N ARG A 189 -19.84 -6.63 0.29
CA ARG A 189 -21.10 -6.05 -0.18
C ARG A 189 -21.78 -5.14 0.85
N ILE A 190 -21.44 -5.25 2.13
CA ILE A 190 -22.02 -4.41 3.20
C ILE A 190 -21.53 -2.96 3.12
N ILE A 191 -20.35 -2.73 2.52
CA ILE A 191 -19.74 -1.40 2.49
C ILE A 191 -20.35 -0.57 1.36
N PRO A 192 -20.84 0.65 1.66
CA PRO A 192 -21.36 1.54 0.64
C PRO A 192 -20.32 1.83 -0.44
N LYS A 193 -20.73 1.73 -1.72
CA LYS A 193 -19.90 2.06 -2.88
C LYS A 193 -19.14 3.40 -2.75
N PRO A 194 -19.75 4.54 -2.32
CA PRO A 194 -19.01 5.81 -2.22
C PRO A 194 -17.89 5.76 -1.18
N VAL A 195 -18.12 5.11 -0.03
CA VAL A 195 -17.10 4.94 1.00
C VAL A 195 -15.98 4.02 0.50
N ARG A 196 -16.32 2.92 -0.18
CA ARG A 196 -15.32 2.01 -0.76
C ARG A 196 -14.39 2.71 -1.76
N LEU A 197 -14.95 3.53 -2.65
CA LEU A 197 -14.17 4.33 -3.60
C LEU A 197 -13.33 5.41 -2.89
N ALA A 198 -13.92 6.08 -1.90
CA ALA A 198 -13.25 7.09 -1.11
C ALA A 198 -12.10 6.51 -0.25
N CYS A 199 -12.21 5.27 0.23
CA CYS A 199 -11.14 4.59 0.94
C CYS A 199 -9.88 4.46 0.07
N ALA A 200 -10.03 4.05 -1.19
CA ALA A 200 -8.89 3.94 -2.11
C ALA A 200 -8.22 5.30 -2.32
N ALA A 201 -9.00 6.36 -2.55
CA ALA A 201 -8.48 7.72 -2.69
C ALA A 201 -7.84 8.27 -1.41
N GLY A 202 -8.46 8.03 -0.25
CA GLY A 202 -7.96 8.44 1.06
C GLY A 202 -6.66 7.76 1.45
N ILE A 203 -6.51 6.46 1.14
CA ILE A 203 -5.24 5.72 1.29
C ILE A 203 -4.17 6.35 0.38
N GLY A 204 -4.52 6.70 -0.86
CA GLY A 204 -3.64 7.42 -1.78
C GLY A 204 -3.17 8.77 -1.24
N LEU A 205 -4.09 9.58 -0.69
CA LEU A 205 -3.77 10.86 -0.05
C LEU A 205 -2.88 10.68 1.18
N PHE A 206 -3.14 9.68 2.00
CA PHE A 206 -2.32 9.35 3.16
C PHE A 206 -0.90 8.93 2.76
N ILE A 207 -0.74 8.07 1.75
CA ILE A 207 0.57 7.67 1.24
C ILE A 207 1.32 8.85 0.62
N ALA A 208 0.62 9.71 -0.15
CA ALA A 208 1.21 10.93 -0.68
C ALA A 208 1.68 11.87 0.44
N PHE A 209 0.87 12.03 1.50
CA PHE A 209 1.24 12.82 2.67
C PHE A 209 2.50 12.27 3.35
N VAL A 210 2.60 10.95 3.56
CA VAL A 210 3.82 10.30 4.07
C VAL A 210 5.02 10.56 3.15
N GLY A 211 4.85 10.49 1.82
CA GLY A 211 5.89 10.79 0.84
C GLY A 211 6.34 12.25 0.79
N LEU A 212 5.54 13.19 1.32
CA LEU A 212 5.92 14.59 1.45
C LEU A 212 6.65 14.90 2.77
N GLN A 213 6.60 14.00 3.76
CA GLN A 213 7.28 14.18 5.05
C GLN A 213 8.79 13.94 4.95
N VAL A 214 9.52 14.45 5.95
CA VAL A 214 11.00 14.38 6.00
C VAL A 214 11.50 12.95 6.18
N HIS A 215 10.82 12.15 7.00
CA HIS A 215 11.31 10.82 7.39
C HIS A 215 11.23 9.79 6.25
N GLN A 216 10.24 9.91 5.37
CA GLN A 216 9.94 8.88 4.35
C GLN A 216 10.01 9.41 2.91
N GLY A 217 10.27 10.71 2.72
CA GLY A 217 10.21 11.27 1.39
C GLY A 217 10.91 12.60 1.22
N VAL A 218 10.28 13.51 0.47
CA VAL A 218 10.94 14.71 -0.06
C VAL A 218 11.21 15.74 1.04
N GLY A 219 10.50 15.66 2.17
CA GLY A 219 10.66 16.59 3.29
C GLY A 219 10.08 17.97 3.04
N LEU A 220 9.01 18.08 2.25
CA LEU A 220 8.27 19.32 2.04
C LEU A 220 7.39 19.67 3.25
N VAL A 221 6.84 18.67 3.93
CA VAL A 221 5.85 18.84 5.00
C VAL A 221 6.41 18.37 6.34
N GLY A 222 6.19 19.15 7.40
CA GLY A 222 6.66 18.84 8.76
C GLY A 222 5.78 19.40 9.87
N PRO A 223 6.05 19.05 11.13
CA PRO A 223 5.25 19.47 12.27
C PRO A 223 5.45 20.95 12.60
N ASP A 224 4.40 21.57 13.15
CA ASP A 224 4.41 22.94 13.68
C ASP A 224 3.43 23.04 14.86
N GLN A 225 3.86 23.61 15.99
CA GLN A 225 3.01 23.72 17.18
C GLN A 225 1.75 24.57 16.99
N SER A 226 1.74 25.53 16.05
CA SER A 226 0.60 26.45 15.87
C SER A 226 -0.42 25.94 14.85
N THR A 227 0.06 25.22 13.83
CA THR A 227 -0.75 24.83 12.66
C THR A 227 -0.81 23.33 12.43
N LEU A 228 -0.17 22.52 13.28
CA LEU A 228 0.09 21.08 13.16
C LEU A 228 1.00 20.71 11.99
N VAL A 229 0.78 21.32 10.82
CA VAL A 229 1.47 21.00 9.56
C VAL A 229 1.95 22.28 8.88
N THR A 230 3.26 22.37 8.61
CA THR A 230 3.88 23.51 7.92
C THR A 230 4.82 23.07 6.80
N VAL A 231 5.18 24.02 5.93
CA VAL A 231 6.23 23.83 4.93
C VAL A 231 7.59 23.76 5.64
N THR A 232 8.32 22.66 5.42
CA THR A 232 9.64 22.39 6.00
C THR A 232 10.75 22.46 4.94
N ALA A 233 11.56 21.40 4.75
CA ALA A 233 12.76 21.36 3.92
C ALA A 233 13.86 22.32 4.41
N CYS A 234 14.15 22.28 5.70
CA CYS A 234 15.03 23.23 6.35
C CYS A 234 16.50 22.81 6.39
N SER A 235 17.41 23.79 6.45
CA SER A 235 18.84 23.48 6.60
C SER A 235 19.18 22.91 7.98
N SER A 236 18.42 23.31 9.00
CA SER A 236 18.56 22.83 10.37
C SER A 236 17.18 22.54 10.95
N THR A 237 17.03 21.35 11.52
CA THR A 237 15.81 20.86 12.17
C THR A 237 16.06 20.63 13.66
N ASN A 238 15.04 20.84 14.48
CA ASN A 238 15.08 20.46 15.88
C ASN A 238 15.06 18.94 15.96
N LEU A 239 16.05 18.36 16.65
CA LEU A 239 16.24 16.91 16.77
C LEU A 239 15.15 16.24 17.60
N VAL A 240 14.46 16.98 18.47
CA VAL A 240 13.43 16.43 19.37
C VAL A 240 12.03 16.64 18.79
N THR A 241 11.74 17.86 18.30
CA THR A 241 10.39 18.20 17.81
C THR A 241 10.22 17.96 16.31
N GLY A 242 11.32 17.76 15.56
CA GLY A 242 11.28 17.69 14.09
C GLY A 242 10.97 19.02 13.41
N GLU A 243 10.81 20.10 14.19
CA GLU A 243 10.45 21.41 13.68
C GLU A 243 11.59 22.07 12.92
N CYS A 244 11.22 22.86 11.92
CA CYS A 244 12.16 23.67 11.19
C CYS A 244 12.65 24.86 12.03
N ILE A 245 13.93 24.91 12.37
CA ILE A 245 14.51 26.03 13.12
C ILE A 245 14.81 27.20 12.18
N SER A 246 15.44 26.94 11.02
CA SER A 246 15.83 27.98 10.07
C SER A 246 16.04 27.47 8.65
N GLY A 247 15.76 28.35 7.69
CA GLY A 247 16.02 28.12 6.27
C GLY A 247 15.01 27.20 5.59
N LYS A 248 13.71 27.53 5.67
CA LYS A 248 12.63 26.84 4.93
C LYS A 248 12.97 26.69 3.45
N MET A 249 12.73 25.50 2.89
CA MET A 249 13.03 25.13 1.49
C MET A 249 14.52 25.27 1.08
N ARG A 250 15.48 25.26 2.02
CA ARG A 250 16.93 25.28 1.72
C ARG A 250 17.60 23.91 1.83
N SER A 251 16.87 22.85 2.16
CA SER A 251 17.44 21.50 2.21
C SER A 251 17.85 21.02 0.81
N PRO A 252 19.10 20.56 0.62
CA PRO A 252 19.55 20.07 -0.68
C PRO A 252 18.90 18.72 -1.04
N THR A 253 18.54 17.89 -0.05
CA THR A 253 17.84 16.61 -0.30
C THR A 253 16.42 16.83 -0.81
N PHE A 254 15.75 17.88 -0.33
CA PHE A 254 14.42 18.28 -0.82
C PHE A 254 14.43 18.66 -2.30
N TRP A 255 15.40 19.48 -2.72
CA TRP A 255 15.50 19.90 -4.12
C TRP A 255 15.84 18.73 -5.04
N LEU A 256 16.73 17.84 -4.61
CA LEU A 256 17.03 16.62 -5.34
C LEU A 256 15.79 15.72 -5.50
N GLY A 257 15.05 15.49 -4.40
CA GLY A 257 13.80 14.71 -4.44
C GLY A 257 12.73 15.38 -5.32
N SER A 258 12.60 16.70 -5.27
CA SER A 258 11.71 17.49 -6.13
C SER A 258 12.04 17.34 -7.62
N VAL A 259 13.33 17.31 -7.99
CA VAL A 259 13.75 17.01 -9.38
C VAL A 259 13.38 15.57 -9.76
N GLY A 260 13.56 14.61 -8.84
CA GLY A 260 13.10 13.23 -9.05
C GLY A 260 11.59 13.12 -9.29
N LEU A 261 10.79 13.93 -8.58
CA LEU A 261 9.34 14.05 -8.81
C LEU A 261 9.04 14.59 -10.20
N LEU A 262 9.72 15.67 -10.62
CA LEU A 262 9.55 16.25 -11.95
C LEU A 262 9.90 15.26 -13.07
N ILE A 263 10.99 14.50 -12.93
CA ILE A 263 11.38 13.45 -13.88
C ILE A 263 10.29 12.39 -13.97
N THR A 264 9.76 11.95 -12.83
CA THR A 264 8.69 10.94 -12.77
C THR A 264 7.40 11.45 -13.43
N CYS A 265 6.97 12.67 -13.10
CA CYS A 265 5.81 13.34 -13.71
C CYS A 265 5.98 13.46 -15.23
N TYR A 266 7.14 13.92 -15.69
CA TYR A 266 7.42 14.08 -17.11
C TYR A 266 7.41 12.73 -17.85
N GLY A 267 8.01 11.71 -17.26
CA GLY A 267 8.01 10.35 -17.79
C GLY A 267 6.59 9.77 -17.90
N LEU A 268 5.75 9.97 -16.89
CA LEU A 268 4.34 9.56 -16.92
C LEU A 268 3.52 10.34 -17.94
N MET A 269 3.73 11.66 -18.05
CA MET A 269 3.08 12.50 -19.06
C MET A 269 3.39 12.01 -20.48
N LYS A 270 4.64 11.58 -20.73
CA LYS A 270 5.07 11.01 -22.01
C LYS A 270 4.73 9.51 -22.17
N LYS A 271 4.02 8.91 -21.21
CA LYS A 271 3.65 7.48 -21.20
C LYS A 271 4.87 6.56 -21.34
N ILE A 272 6.02 6.96 -20.79
CA ILE A 272 7.24 6.16 -20.79
C ILE A 272 7.08 5.06 -19.73
N LYS A 273 7.33 3.82 -20.11
CA LYS A 273 7.25 2.65 -19.22
C LYS A 273 8.35 2.70 -18.17
N GLY A 274 8.02 2.39 -16.92
CA GLY A 274 8.98 2.44 -15.81
C GLY A 274 9.39 3.86 -15.40
N SER A 275 8.59 4.88 -15.75
CA SER A 275 8.85 6.29 -15.43
C SER A 275 9.15 6.57 -13.95
N MET A 276 8.50 5.84 -13.04
CA MET A 276 8.76 5.91 -11.60
C MET A 276 10.19 5.51 -11.23
N ILE A 277 10.74 4.47 -11.88
CA ILE A 277 12.11 3.99 -11.60
C ILE A 277 13.15 5.00 -12.06
N TYR A 278 12.96 5.68 -13.19
CA TYR A 278 13.95 6.67 -13.65
C TYR A 278 14.14 7.80 -12.65
N GLY A 279 13.04 8.26 -12.01
CA GLY A 279 13.12 9.25 -10.93
C GLY A 279 13.90 8.73 -9.72
N ILE A 280 13.60 7.50 -9.28
CA ILE A 280 14.31 6.86 -8.16
C ILE A 280 15.80 6.71 -8.47
N ILE A 281 16.14 6.15 -9.64
CA ILE A 281 17.54 5.93 -10.06
C ILE A 281 18.29 7.26 -10.13
N PHE A 282 17.69 8.29 -10.72
CA PHE A 282 18.34 9.61 -10.82
C PHE A 282 18.72 10.18 -9.45
N VAL A 283 17.76 10.22 -8.52
CA VAL A 283 17.99 10.72 -7.16
C VAL A 283 18.99 9.85 -6.41
N THR A 284 18.87 8.52 -6.54
CA THR A 284 19.72 7.56 -5.85
C THR A 284 21.17 7.64 -6.32
N VAL A 285 21.42 7.72 -7.62
CA VAL A 285 22.77 7.81 -8.19
C VAL A 285 23.48 9.08 -7.74
N ILE A 286 22.78 10.22 -7.72
CA ILE A 286 23.36 11.47 -7.21
C ILE A 286 23.67 11.36 -5.71
N SER A 287 22.80 10.70 -4.94
CA SER A 287 22.98 10.48 -3.51
C SER A 287 24.05 9.44 -3.15
N TRP A 288 24.57 8.66 -4.09
CA TRP A 288 25.72 7.79 -3.82
C TRP A 288 27.06 8.53 -3.84
N ILE A 289 27.10 9.75 -4.37
CA ILE A 289 28.33 10.55 -4.44
C ILE A 289 28.69 11.08 -3.05
N ARG A 290 29.73 10.48 -2.45
CA ARG A 290 30.26 10.87 -1.14
C ARG A 290 30.83 12.29 -1.19
N GLY A 291 30.71 13.02 -0.07
CA GLY A 291 31.22 14.39 0.08
C GLY A 291 30.24 15.50 -0.35
N THR A 292 29.02 15.15 -0.76
CA THR A 292 27.94 16.11 -1.06
C THR A 292 26.96 16.21 0.12
N GLY A 293 26.25 17.34 0.25
CA GLY A 293 25.19 17.52 1.26
C GLY A 293 23.94 16.64 1.05
N VAL A 294 23.92 15.82 -0.01
CA VAL A 294 22.83 14.90 -0.36
C VAL A 294 23.28 13.43 -0.33
N THR A 295 24.47 13.16 0.20
CA THR A 295 25.04 11.81 0.26
C THR A 295 24.26 10.91 1.21
N TYR A 296 23.96 9.70 0.76
CA TYR A 296 23.46 8.62 1.63
C TYR A 296 24.59 7.91 2.38
N PHE A 297 25.85 8.13 1.97
CA PHE A 297 27.05 7.57 2.60
C PHE A 297 27.92 8.69 3.19
N PRO A 298 27.53 9.28 4.33
CA PRO A 298 28.36 10.26 5.04
C PRO A 298 29.71 9.66 5.47
N HIS A 299 30.70 10.51 5.75
CA HIS A 299 32.01 10.08 6.28
C HIS A 299 31.93 9.86 7.79
N ASN A 300 31.16 8.86 8.20
CA ASN A 300 31.05 8.37 9.57
C ASN A 300 31.06 6.83 9.57
N PRO A 301 31.26 6.18 10.73
CA PRO A 301 31.38 4.71 10.80
C PRO A 301 30.18 3.97 10.18
N VAL A 302 28.97 4.51 10.39
CA VAL A 302 27.71 3.98 9.83
C VAL A 302 27.70 4.06 8.29
N GLY A 303 28.04 5.23 7.74
CA GLY A 303 28.11 5.48 6.31
C GLY A 303 29.19 4.66 5.61
N ASP A 304 30.34 4.45 6.25
CA ASP A 304 31.40 3.57 5.76
C ASP A 304 30.97 2.10 5.72
N ASN A 305 30.26 1.63 6.75
CA ASN A 305 29.73 0.26 6.78
C ASN A 305 28.65 0.06 5.70
N ASN A 306 27.73 1.02 5.56
CA ASN A 306 26.70 1.01 4.52
C ASN A 306 27.30 1.05 3.12
N TYR A 307 28.36 1.83 2.91
CA TYR A 307 29.10 1.85 1.65
C TYR A 307 29.82 0.53 1.37
N LYS A 308 30.41 -0.13 2.39
CA LYS A 308 31.02 -1.45 2.26
C LYS A 308 30.01 -2.52 1.91
N TYR A 309 28.80 -2.45 2.47
CA TYR A 309 27.69 -3.34 2.14
C TYR A 309 27.21 -3.11 0.71
N PHE A 310 26.99 -1.85 0.33
CA PHE A 310 26.64 -1.44 -1.04
C PHE A 310 27.63 -1.97 -2.10
N LYS A 311 28.95 -1.88 -1.84
CA LYS A 311 30.00 -2.37 -2.76
C LYS A 311 29.95 -3.87 -3.06
N LYS A 312 29.22 -4.68 -2.27
CA LYS A 312 29.06 -6.10 -2.60
C LYS A 312 28.21 -6.28 -3.87
N VAL A 313 27.32 -5.32 -4.20
CA VAL A 313 26.42 -5.24 -5.36
C VAL A 313 25.46 -6.43 -5.48
N VAL A 314 26.00 -7.64 -5.54
CA VAL A 314 25.29 -8.91 -5.45
C VAL A 314 25.62 -9.58 -4.13
N GLY A 315 24.59 -9.94 -3.37
CA GLY A 315 24.78 -10.61 -2.09
C GLY A 315 23.48 -11.16 -1.55
N PHE A 316 23.56 -12.35 -0.96
CA PHE A 316 22.43 -12.94 -0.27
C PHE A 316 22.45 -12.55 1.21
N HIS A 317 21.48 -11.74 1.62
CA HIS A 317 21.30 -11.38 3.02
C HIS A 317 20.33 -12.35 3.67
N ARG A 318 20.78 -13.06 4.72
CA ARG A 318 19.91 -13.96 5.48
C ARG A 318 19.23 -13.17 6.58
N ILE A 319 17.91 -13.29 6.69
CA ILE A 319 17.13 -12.69 7.77
C ILE A 319 17.61 -13.25 9.11
N GLN A 320 17.92 -12.39 10.07
CA GLN A 320 18.44 -12.75 11.39
C GLN A 320 17.54 -12.31 12.54
N SER A 321 16.89 -11.15 12.43
CA SER A 321 16.14 -10.52 13.51
C SER A 321 14.63 -10.53 13.30
N THR A 322 14.13 -10.42 12.06
CA THR A 322 12.69 -10.26 11.81
C THR A 322 11.93 -11.57 11.60
N ALA A 323 12.58 -12.60 11.05
CA ALA A 323 11.95 -13.89 10.81
C ALA A 323 11.60 -14.58 12.14
N GLY A 324 10.34 -14.94 12.31
CA GLY A 324 9.83 -15.55 13.53
C GLY A 324 9.81 -14.62 14.74
N ALA A 325 9.92 -13.29 14.55
CA ALA A 325 9.86 -12.30 15.61
C ALA A 325 8.42 -12.11 16.14
N ILE A 326 7.81 -13.19 16.61
CA ILE A 326 6.41 -13.26 17.04
C ILE A 326 6.38 -13.51 18.54
N SER A 327 5.65 -12.68 19.29
CA SER A 327 5.47 -12.87 20.73
C SER A 327 4.01 -12.75 21.15
N PHE A 328 3.49 -13.83 21.73
CA PHE A 328 2.15 -13.90 22.34
C PHE A 328 2.14 -13.54 23.83
N ALA A 329 3.28 -13.14 24.41
CA ALA A 329 3.39 -12.91 25.86
C ALA A 329 2.40 -11.86 26.39
N ASN A 330 2.14 -10.80 25.63
CA ASN A 330 1.25 -9.69 26.00
C ASN A 330 -0.07 -9.72 25.23
N PHE A 331 -0.51 -10.89 24.74
CA PHE A 331 -1.67 -10.96 23.83
C PHE A 331 -3.02 -10.72 24.53
N ASN A 332 -3.08 -10.78 25.86
CA ASN A 332 -4.33 -10.66 26.63
C ASN A 332 -4.69 -9.22 27.05
N THR A 333 -4.02 -8.20 26.50
CA THR A 333 -4.29 -6.79 26.82
C THR A 333 -5.41 -6.23 25.93
N SER A 334 -6.21 -5.30 26.45
CA SER A 334 -7.29 -4.62 25.69
C SER A 334 -6.82 -4.00 24.38
N ASP A 335 -5.62 -3.42 24.39
CA ASP A 335 -5.04 -2.72 23.24
C ASP A 335 -4.75 -3.67 22.08
N VAL A 336 -4.39 -4.92 22.39
CA VAL A 336 -4.15 -5.97 21.38
C VAL A 336 -5.44 -6.33 20.66
N TRP A 337 -6.53 -6.49 21.40
CA TRP A 337 -7.84 -6.78 20.81
C TRP A 337 -8.37 -5.62 19.98
N LEU A 338 -8.23 -4.37 20.47
CA LEU A 338 -8.59 -3.19 19.70
C LEU A 338 -7.79 -3.12 18.39
N ALA A 339 -6.47 -3.28 18.48
CA ALA A 339 -5.58 -3.28 17.33
C ALA A 339 -5.90 -4.38 16.32
N LEU A 340 -6.21 -5.60 16.80
CA LEU A 340 -6.60 -6.72 15.96
C LEU A 340 -7.88 -6.42 15.19
N VAL A 341 -8.92 -5.91 15.87
CA VAL A 341 -10.19 -5.54 15.23
C VAL A 341 -10.00 -4.38 14.24
N THR A 342 -9.20 -3.38 14.61
CA THR A 342 -8.89 -2.25 13.74
C THR A 342 -8.11 -2.67 12.50
N LEU A 343 -7.04 -3.46 12.66
CA LEU A 343 -6.25 -3.96 11.55
C LEU A 343 -7.10 -4.84 10.64
N PHE A 344 -7.87 -5.78 11.20
CA PHE A 344 -8.79 -6.62 10.47
C PHE A 344 -9.73 -5.76 9.62
N TYR A 345 -10.47 -4.84 10.23
CA TYR A 345 -11.38 -3.97 9.49
C TYR A 345 -10.69 -3.14 8.39
N VAL A 346 -9.54 -2.52 8.68
CA VAL A 346 -8.79 -1.72 7.70
C VAL A 346 -8.30 -2.55 6.53
N ASP A 347 -7.71 -3.73 6.79
CA ASP A 347 -7.18 -4.62 5.77
C ASP A 347 -8.32 -5.20 4.91
N MET A 348 -9.42 -5.60 5.56
CA MET A 348 -10.62 -6.05 4.86
C MET A 348 -11.09 -5.05 3.81
N LEU A 349 -11.18 -3.78 4.17
CA LEU A 349 -11.69 -2.73 3.30
C LEU A 349 -10.68 -2.36 2.22
N GLY A 350 -9.42 -2.19 2.61
CA GLY A 350 -8.34 -1.79 1.70
C GLY A 350 -8.06 -2.86 0.66
N ALA A 351 -7.76 -4.09 1.11
CA ALA A 351 -7.43 -5.20 0.22
C ALA A 351 -8.60 -5.55 -0.70
N THR A 352 -9.81 -5.65 -0.17
CA THR A 352 -11.00 -5.93 -0.98
C THR A 352 -11.27 -4.79 -1.98
N GLY A 353 -11.20 -3.54 -1.54
CA GLY A 353 -11.44 -2.38 -2.39
C GLY A 353 -10.47 -2.29 -3.57
N ILE A 354 -9.17 -2.46 -3.33
CA ILE A 354 -8.16 -2.43 -4.40
C ILE A 354 -8.31 -3.62 -5.34
N LEU A 355 -8.52 -4.82 -4.81
CA LEU A 355 -8.64 -6.03 -5.61
C LEU A 355 -9.85 -5.96 -6.56
N TYR A 356 -10.99 -5.47 -6.07
CA TYR A 356 -12.15 -5.16 -6.92
C TYR A 356 -11.86 -4.08 -7.96
N THR A 357 -11.17 -3.01 -7.57
CA THR A 357 -10.82 -1.92 -8.50
C THR A 357 -9.91 -2.44 -9.62
N MET A 358 -8.94 -3.30 -9.31
CA MET A 358 -8.07 -3.91 -10.31
C MET A 358 -8.82 -4.92 -11.20
N ALA A 359 -9.74 -5.69 -10.61
CA ALA A 359 -10.61 -6.58 -11.37
C ALA A 359 -11.49 -5.78 -12.36
N GLU A 360 -12.02 -4.62 -11.95
CA GLU A 360 -12.82 -3.73 -12.80
C GLU A 360 -11.97 -3.15 -13.94
N ILE A 361 -10.77 -2.66 -13.65
CA ILE A 361 -9.82 -2.16 -14.66
C ILE A 361 -9.42 -3.27 -15.65
N GLY A 362 -9.30 -4.51 -15.18
CA GLY A 362 -9.02 -5.69 -16.01
C GLY A 362 -10.21 -6.21 -16.81
N GLY A 363 -11.42 -5.73 -16.53
CA GLY A 363 -12.65 -6.22 -17.16
C GLY A 363 -13.06 -7.62 -16.69
N PHE A 364 -12.70 -8.00 -15.46
CA PHE A 364 -13.02 -9.31 -14.87
C PHE A 364 -14.31 -9.31 -14.04
N VAL A 365 -14.91 -8.15 -13.78
CA VAL A 365 -16.10 -7.99 -12.93
C VAL A 365 -17.37 -8.23 -13.74
N ASN A 366 -18.24 -9.09 -13.23
CA ASN A 366 -19.54 -9.42 -13.80
C ASN A 366 -20.62 -8.42 -13.34
N GLU A 367 -21.81 -8.47 -13.94
CA GLU A 367 -22.95 -7.59 -13.62
C GLU A 367 -23.40 -7.68 -12.14
N GLU A 368 -23.22 -8.85 -11.52
CA GLU A 368 -23.52 -9.11 -10.10
C GLU A 368 -22.48 -8.52 -9.13
N GLY A 369 -21.40 -7.91 -9.64
CA GLY A 369 -20.33 -7.35 -8.83
C GLY A 369 -19.43 -8.40 -8.17
N SER A 370 -19.31 -9.59 -8.76
CA SER A 370 -18.29 -10.61 -8.46
C SER A 370 -17.29 -10.71 -9.64
N PHE A 371 -16.12 -11.33 -9.46
CA PHE A 371 -15.16 -11.52 -10.55
C PHE A 371 -14.55 -12.94 -10.57
N GLU A 372 -14.07 -13.37 -11.74
CA GLU A 372 -13.49 -14.71 -11.92
C GLU A 372 -12.27 -14.92 -11.01
N GLY A 373 -12.25 -16.03 -10.27
CA GLY A 373 -11.13 -16.36 -9.37
C GLY A 373 -11.15 -15.62 -8.02
N GLN A 374 -12.20 -14.86 -7.72
CA GLN A 374 -12.33 -14.04 -6.50
C GLN A 374 -12.06 -14.81 -5.19
N TYR A 375 -12.65 -16.00 -5.04
CA TYR A 375 -12.47 -16.81 -3.84
C TYR A 375 -11.00 -17.19 -3.61
N MET A 376 -10.32 -17.66 -4.68
CA MET A 376 -8.89 -18.00 -4.61
C MET A 376 -8.03 -16.75 -4.40
N ALA A 377 -8.39 -15.61 -5.00
CA ALA A 377 -7.67 -14.37 -4.81
C ALA A 377 -7.67 -13.93 -3.33
N PHE A 378 -8.79 -14.06 -2.63
CA PHE A 378 -8.89 -13.76 -1.20
C PHE A 378 -8.15 -14.75 -0.29
N ILE A 379 -8.17 -16.04 -0.63
CA ILE A 379 -7.38 -17.04 0.08
C ILE A 379 -5.88 -16.78 -0.09
N VAL A 380 -5.45 -16.44 -1.30
CA VAL A 380 -4.05 -16.10 -1.58
C VAL A 380 -3.62 -14.85 -0.82
N ASP A 381 -4.45 -13.81 -0.82
CA ASP A 381 -4.20 -12.55 -0.12
C ASP A 381 -3.98 -12.79 1.39
N SER A 382 -4.91 -13.48 2.05
CA SER A 382 -4.80 -13.84 3.47
C SER A 382 -3.67 -14.84 3.77
N GLY A 383 -3.46 -15.85 2.92
CA GLY A 383 -2.34 -16.78 3.04
C GLY A 383 -0.98 -16.10 2.91
N SER A 384 -0.88 -15.10 2.03
CA SER A 384 0.33 -14.29 1.87
C SER A 384 0.57 -13.39 3.08
N THR A 385 -0.49 -12.88 3.72
CA THR A 385 -0.40 -12.17 5.01
C THR A 385 0.15 -13.08 6.11
N ILE A 386 -0.31 -14.32 6.21
CA ILE A 386 0.23 -15.31 7.18
C ILE A 386 1.73 -15.50 6.93
N VAL A 387 2.14 -15.79 5.69
CA VAL A 387 3.55 -15.95 5.35
C VAL A 387 4.35 -14.67 5.64
N GLY A 388 3.83 -13.50 5.24
CA GLY A 388 4.47 -12.21 5.46
C GLY A 388 4.73 -11.91 6.94
N SER A 389 3.73 -12.13 7.80
CA SER A 389 3.86 -11.92 9.25
C SER A 389 4.94 -12.79 9.89
N THR A 390 5.13 -14.03 9.41
CA THR A 390 6.23 -14.90 9.86
C THR A 390 7.62 -14.42 9.44
N LEU A 391 7.72 -13.65 8.36
CA LEU A 391 8.97 -13.05 7.88
C LEU A 391 9.25 -11.68 8.53
N GLY A 392 8.27 -11.11 9.23
CA GLY A 392 8.36 -9.79 9.86
C GLY A 392 7.85 -8.64 8.98
N VAL A 393 6.99 -8.91 7.99
CA VAL A 393 6.28 -7.85 7.25
C VAL A 393 4.79 -7.91 7.57
N THR A 394 4.06 -6.82 7.33
CA THR A 394 2.63 -6.78 7.64
C THR A 394 1.79 -7.53 6.59
N THR A 395 0.47 -7.32 6.62
CA THR A 395 -0.49 -7.86 5.67
C THR A 395 -0.06 -7.65 4.24
N ALA A 396 -0.19 -8.69 3.42
CA ALA A 396 -0.01 -8.61 1.99
C ALA A 396 -1.29 -8.06 1.36
N ALA A 397 -1.15 -7.21 0.35
CA ALA A 397 -2.27 -6.64 -0.37
C ALA A 397 -2.00 -6.67 -1.88
N THR A 398 -3.07 -6.60 -2.66
CA THR A 398 -2.99 -6.36 -4.11
C THR A 398 -2.56 -4.92 -4.38
N TYR A 399 -1.62 -4.72 -5.30
CA TYR A 399 -1.10 -3.40 -5.65
C TYR A 399 -1.80 -2.78 -6.84
N ALA A 400 -2.12 -1.48 -6.73
CA ALA A 400 -2.83 -0.72 -7.76
C ALA A 400 -1.99 -0.49 -9.03
N GLU A 401 -0.68 -0.60 -8.89
CA GLU A 401 0.35 -0.56 -9.93
C GLU A 401 0.19 -1.71 -10.93
N SER A 402 -0.51 -2.79 -10.55
CA SER A 402 -0.90 -3.86 -11.47
C SER A 402 -1.72 -3.34 -12.66
N SER A 403 -2.38 -2.19 -12.51
CA SER A 403 -3.05 -1.50 -13.61
C SER A 403 -2.12 -1.15 -14.78
N ALA A 404 -0.82 -0.93 -14.53
CA ALA A 404 0.16 -0.70 -15.59
C ALA A 404 0.36 -1.95 -16.45
N GLY A 405 0.55 -3.12 -15.83
CA GLY A 405 0.64 -4.39 -16.58
C GLY A 405 -0.67 -4.76 -17.28
N ILE A 406 -1.82 -4.51 -16.65
CA ILE A 406 -3.13 -4.74 -17.28
C ILE A 406 -3.27 -3.87 -18.54
N ARG A 407 -2.87 -2.60 -18.49
CA ARG A 407 -2.87 -1.69 -19.65
C ARG A 407 -1.86 -2.09 -20.74
N GLU A 408 -0.79 -2.77 -20.36
CA GLU A 408 0.18 -3.37 -21.29
C GLU A 408 -0.35 -4.65 -21.96
N GLY A 409 -1.54 -5.12 -21.56
CA GLY A 409 -2.21 -6.27 -22.15
C GLY A 409 -2.11 -7.55 -21.32
N GLY A 410 -1.61 -7.47 -20.08
CA GLY A 410 -1.61 -8.59 -19.13
C GLY A 410 -3.03 -8.93 -18.68
N ARG A 411 -3.43 -10.17 -18.86
CA ARG A 411 -4.78 -10.66 -18.55
C ARG A 411 -4.80 -11.95 -17.74
N THR A 412 -3.67 -12.61 -17.56
CA THR A 412 -3.62 -13.91 -16.89
C THR A 412 -2.70 -13.87 -15.69
N GLY A 413 -2.74 -14.94 -14.89
CA GLY A 413 -1.83 -15.16 -13.79
C GLY A 413 -0.36 -15.22 -14.19
N LEU A 414 -0.05 -15.44 -15.48
CA LEU A 414 1.33 -15.43 -15.97
C LEU A 414 2.01 -14.06 -15.79
N THR A 415 1.23 -12.97 -15.85
CA THR A 415 1.68 -11.63 -15.47
C THR A 415 2.14 -11.60 -14.01
N ALA A 416 1.34 -12.14 -13.08
CA ALA A 416 1.68 -12.18 -11.66
C ALA A 416 2.86 -13.13 -11.35
N VAL A 417 2.95 -14.28 -12.04
CA VAL A 417 4.11 -15.17 -11.96
C VAL A 417 5.38 -14.44 -12.42
N THR A 418 5.31 -13.65 -13.48
CA THR A 418 6.44 -12.84 -13.95
C THR A 418 6.86 -11.83 -12.89
N VAL A 419 5.90 -11.15 -12.24
CA VAL A 419 6.19 -10.23 -11.11
C VAL A 419 6.90 -10.98 -9.97
N GLY A 420 6.42 -12.18 -9.61
CA GLY A 420 7.07 -13.04 -8.61
C GLY A 420 8.50 -13.41 -8.99
N LEU A 421 8.76 -13.75 -10.25
CA LEU A 421 10.12 -14.01 -10.76
C LEU A 421 11.01 -12.76 -10.67
N CYS A 422 10.48 -11.58 -10.98
CA CYS A 422 11.26 -10.34 -10.85
C CYS A 422 11.62 -10.03 -9.39
N PHE A 423 10.72 -10.28 -8.42
CA PHE A 423 11.04 -10.18 -7.00
C PHE A 423 12.06 -11.23 -6.55
N LEU A 424 11.97 -12.47 -7.06
CA LEU A 424 12.98 -13.51 -6.83
C LEU A 424 14.36 -13.06 -7.33
N VAL A 425 14.45 -12.52 -8.55
CA VAL A 425 15.72 -12.00 -9.09
C VAL A 425 16.25 -10.82 -8.26
N SER A 426 15.36 -9.99 -7.72
CA SER A 426 15.72 -8.83 -6.89
C SER A 426 16.38 -9.23 -5.56
N LEU A 427 16.19 -10.46 -5.06
CA LEU A 427 16.88 -10.97 -3.86
C LEU A 427 18.41 -10.99 -4.01
N PHE A 428 18.92 -11.19 -5.22
CA PHE A 428 20.36 -11.18 -5.45
C PHE A 428 20.95 -9.76 -5.37
N PHE A 429 20.12 -8.73 -5.58
CA PHE A 429 20.50 -7.32 -5.58
C PHE A 429 20.11 -6.60 -4.28
N THR A 430 19.85 -7.33 -3.20
CA THR A 430 19.50 -6.73 -1.89
C THR A 430 20.48 -5.64 -1.44
N PRO A 431 21.82 -5.81 -1.51
CA PRO A 431 22.75 -4.76 -1.08
C PRO A 431 22.62 -3.45 -1.86
N LEU A 432 22.19 -3.53 -3.12
CA LEU A 432 21.92 -2.37 -3.96
C LEU A 432 20.61 -1.70 -3.53
N LEU A 433 19.55 -2.48 -3.32
CA LEU A 433 18.20 -1.97 -3.01
C LEU A 433 18.07 -1.36 -1.61
N THR A 434 18.86 -1.84 -0.64
CA THR A 434 18.95 -1.25 0.70
C THR A 434 19.60 0.14 0.70
N SER A 435 20.38 0.47 -0.33
CA SER A 435 21.11 1.75 -0.44
C SER A 435 20.30 2.90 -1.03
N VAL A 436 19.02 2.67 -1.34
CA VAL A 436 18.12 3.70 -1.87
C VAL A 436 17.74 4.66 -0.72
N PRO A 437 18.00 5.97 -0.86
CA PRO A 437 17.73 6.93 0.20
C PRO A 437 16.23 7.26 0.30
N PRO A 438 15.73 7.67 1.48
CA PRO A 438 14.31 8.02 1.67
C PRO A 438 13.79 9.12 0.75
N TRP A 439 14.59 10.15 0.45
CA TRP A 439 14.19 11.24 -0.45
C TRP A 439 14.10 10.83 -1.94
N ALA A 440 14.63 9.66 -2.33
CA ALA A 440 14.35 9.06 -3.65
C ALA A 440 13.00 8.35 -3.70
N ILE A 441 12.47 7.93 -2.55
CA ILE A 441 11.25 7.14 -2.40
C ILE A 441 10.01 8.03 -2.33
N GLY A 442 10.13 9.20 -1.70
CA GLY A 442 9.04 10.17 -1.57
C GLY A 442 8.30 10.49 -2.89
N PRO A 443 9.00 10.80 -3.99
CA PRO A 443 8.34 11.16 -5.24
C PRO A 443 7.43 10.07 -5.82
N PRO A 444 7.85 8.79 -5.94
CA PRO A 444 6.95 7.69 -6.27
C PRO A 444 5.69 7.63 -5.39
N LEU A 445 5.81 7.80 -4.07
CA LEU A 445 4.66 7.75 -3.16
C LEU A 445 3.61 8.84 -3.45
N VAL A 446 4.08 10.06 -3.75
CA VAL A 446 3.20 11.16 -4.17
C VAL A 446 2.45 10.80 -5.46
N ILE A 447 3.16 10.21 -6.41
CA ILE A 447 2.61 9.83 -7.71
C ILE A 447 1.61 8.67 -7.61
N VAL A 448 1.87 7.70 -6.73
CA VAL A 448 0.91 6.64 -6.40
C VAL A 448 -0.37 7.25 -5.86
N GLY A 449 -0.29 8.25 -4.97
CA GLY A 449 -1.44 9.03 -4.53
C GLY A 449 -2.21 9.67 -5.69
N VAL A 450 -1.52 10.29 -6.64
CA VAL A 450 -2.15 10.84 -7.86
C VAL A 450 -2.88 9.77 -8.68
N MET A 451 -2.29 8.58 -8.82
CA MET A 451 -2.93 7.47 -9.55
C MET A 451 -4.20 6.98 -8.83
N MET A 452 -4.18 6.87 -7.50
CA MET A 452 -5.34 6.44 -6.71
C MET A 452 -6.46 7.49 -6.69
N MET A 453 -6.14 8.78 -6.80
CA MET A 453 -7.16 9.85 -6.89
C MET A 453 -8.05 9.76 -8.12
N THR A 454 -7.68 8.97 -9.14
CA THR A 454 -8.52 8.79 -10.35
C THR A 454 -9.86 8.12 -10.07
N VAL A 455 -10.00 7.37 -8.97
CA VAL A 455 -11.26 6.70 -8.59
C VAL A 455 -12.32 7.67 -8.05
N VAL A 456 -11.89 8.86 -7.60
CA VAL A 456 -12.75 9.91 -7.02
C VAL A 456 -13.80 10.38 -8.03
N LYS A 457 -13.49 10.31 -9.33
CA LYS A 457 -14.43 10.66 -10.42
C LYS A 457 -15.65 9.74 -10.51
N ASN A 458 -15.57 8.53 -9.94
CA ASN A 458 -16.63 7.54 -10.00
C ASN A 458 -17.63 7.69 -8.83
N ILE A 459 -17.41 8.67 -7.94
CA ILE A 459 -18.30 9.01 -6.82
C ILE A 459 -19.32 10.04 -7.32
N ASN A 460 -20.59 9.87 -6.97
CA ASN A 460 -21.62 10.84 -7.33
C ASN A 460 -21.53 12.09 -6.43
N TRP A 461 -20.87 13.13 -6.94
CA TRP A 461 -20.66 14.39 -6.22
C TRP A 461 -21.90 15.29 -6.15
N GLU A 462 -22.90 15.06 -7.00
CA GLU A 462 -24.16 15.82 -6.99
C GLU A 462 -25.05 15.39 -5.81
N ASN A 463 -24.92 14.14 -5.37
CA ASN A 463 -25.64 13.62 -4.23
C ASN A 463 -24.84 13.80 -2.93
N ILE A 464 -25.24 14.76 -2.08
CA ILE A 464 -24.55 15.04 -0.81
C ILE A 464 -24.49 13.82 0.12
N ARG A 465 -25.47 12.90 0.03
CA ARG A 465 -25.52 11.66 0.81
C ARG A 465 -24.35 10.72 0.48
N GLU A 466 -23.81 10.81 -0.73
CA GLU A 466 -22.64 10.04 -1.16
C GLU A 466 -21.36 10.88 -1.04
N ALA A 467 -21.43 12.15 -1.44
CA ALA A 467 -20.30 13.06 -1.48
C ALA A 467 -19.73 13.37 -0.09
N ALA A 468 -20.58 13.65 0.91
CA ALA A 468 -20.11 14.03 2.24
C ALA A 468 -19.39 12.88 2.97
N PRO A 469 -19.94 11.64 3.03
CA PRO A 469 -19.21 10.49 3.55
C PRO A 469 -17.89 10.22 2.83
N ALA A 470 -17.88 10.32 1.49
CA ALA A 470 -16.68 10.14 0.70
C ALA A 470 -15.60 11.20 1.04
N PHE A 471 -16.00 12.46 1.12
CA PHE A 471 -15.10 13.56 1.47
C PHE A 471 -14.48 13.38 2.87
N ILE A 472 -15.30 13.08 3.88
CA ILE A 472 -14.83 12.85 5.25
C ILE A 472 -13.87 11.65 5.31
N THR A 473 -14.19 10.57 4.59
CA THR A 473 -13.30 9.40 4.48
C THR A 473 -11.92 9.80 3.97
N MET A 474 -11.87 10.57 2.87
CA MET A 474 -10.61 10.99 2.26
C MET A 474 -9.82 11.99 3.11
N LEU A 475 -10.51 12.90 3.80
CA LEU A 475 -9.89 13.98 4.56
C LEU A 475 -9.30 13.50 5.89
N LEU A 476 -10.04 12.66 6.63
CA LEU A 476 -9.64 12.24 7.98
C LEU A 476 -8.44 11.30 7.96
N MET A 477 -8.22 10.50 6.91
CA MET A 477 -7.08 9.58 6.84
C MET A 477 -5.71 10.29 6.98
N PRO A 478 -5.35 11.27 6.12
CA PRO A 478 -4.09 11.99 6.26
C PRO A 478 -4.03 12.86 7.52
N LEU A 479 -5.13 13.54 7.87
CA LEU A 479 -5.12 14.51 8.98
C LEU A 479 -5.07 13.86 10.36
N THR A 480 -5.67 12.68 10.53
CA THR A 480 -5.62 11.94 11.80
C THR A 480 -4.52 10.90 11.82
N TYR A 481 -3.76 10.77 10.72
CA TYR A 481 -2.72 9.77 10.54
C TYR A 481 -3.19 8.32 10.79
N SER A 482 -4.50 8.07 10.61
CA SER A 482 -5.18 6.81 10.87
C SER A 482 -6.19 6.51 9.79
N ILE A 483 -5.93 5.43 9.05
CA ILE A 483 -6.84 4.95 7.99
C ILE A 483 -8.18 4.55 8.61
N ALA A 484 -8.16 3.91 9.78
CA ALA A 484 -9.34 3.45 10.49
C ALA A 484 -10.30 4.61 10.84
N ASN A 485 -9.76 5.70 11.38
CA ASN A 485 -10.55 6.89 11.73
C ASN A 485 -11.24 7.48 10.50
N GLY A 486 -10.54 7.49 9.37
CA GLY A 486 -11.13 7.93 8.10
C GLY A 486 -12.32 7.08 7.69
N VAL A 487 -12.19 5.76 7.68
CA VAL A 487 -13.31 4.92 7.24
C VAL A 487 -14.47 4.93 8.25
N ILE A 488 -14.19 4.91 9.56
CA ILE A 488 -15.22 4.99 10.59
C ILE A 488 -16.01 6.29 10.46
N GLY A 489 -15.33 7.42 10.26
CA GLY A 489 -15.98 8.72 10.03
C GLY A 489 -16.86 8.71 8.78
N GLY A 490 -16.37 8.11 7.68
CA GLY A 490 -17.12 7.94 6.44
C GLY A 490 -18.37 7.10 6.57
N VAL A 491 -18.23 5.86 7.05
CA VAL A 491 -19.35 4.93 7.26
C VAL A 491 -20.34 5.51 8.26
N GLY A 492 -19.86 6.07 9.37
CA GLY A 492 -20.69 6.70 10.39
C GLY A 492 -21.55 7.82 9.81
N LEU A 493 -20.95 8.71 9.00
CA LEU A 493 -21.70 9.78 8.35
C LEU A 493 -22.70 9.24 7.31
N TYR A 494 -22.32 8.23 6.53
CA TYR A 494 -23.24 7.60 5.56
C TYR A 494 -24.47 7.00 6.25
N ILE A 495 -24.27 6.29 7.36
CA ILE A 495 -25.36 5.71 8.16
C ILE A 495 -26.20 6.82 8.80
N ALA A 496 -25.59 7.86 9.36
CA ALA A 496 -26.30 8.97 9.97
C ALA A 496 -27.22 9.71 8.98
N LEU A 497 -26.73 9.98 7.77
CA LEU A 497 -27.53 10.58 6.70
C LEU A 497 -28.64 9.64 6.21
N GLY A 498 -28.36 8.33 6.15
CA GLY A 498 -29.37 7.33 5.78
C GLY A 498 -30.48 7.16 6.84
N LEU A 499 -30.14 7.28 8.12
CA LEU A 499 -31.10 7.24 9.23
C LEU A 499 -32.06 8.42 9.21
N TYR A 500 -31.58 9.62 8.84
CA TYR A 500 -32.43 10.79 8.67
C TYR A 500 -33.52 10.54 7.62
N ASP A 501 -33.15 10.04 6.44
CA ASP A 501 -34.12 9.73 5.38
C ASP A 501 -35.10 8.63 5.79
N TYR A 502 -34.62 7.60 6.51
CA TYR A 502 -35.48 6.54 7.04
C TYR A 502 -36.48 7.08 8.07
N ALA A 503 -36.05 7.98 8.97
CA ALA A 503 -36.92 8.63 9.95
C ALA A 503 -37.95 9.56 9.28
N VAL A 504 -37.55 10.32 8.25
CA VAL A 504 -38.45 11.17 7.46
C VAL A 504 -39.47 10.32 6.69
N TRP A 505 -39.04 9.20 6.12
CA TRP A 505 -39.93 8.25 5.45
C TRP A 505 -40.94 7.63 6.42
N LEU A 506 -40.51 7.20 7.61
CA LEU A 506 -41.38 6.73 8.70
C LEU A 506 -42.39 7.79 9.13
N MET A 507 -41.97 9.05 9.27
CA MET A 507 -42.86 10.16 9.60
C MET A 507 -43.87 10.48 8.48
N LYS A 508 -43.49 10.34 7.20
CA LYS A 508 -44.42 10.47 6.08
C LYS A 508 -45.44 9.33 6.06
N MET A 509 -45.00 8.10 6.31
CA MET A 509 -45.87 6.93 6.33
C MET A 509 -46.87 7.00 7.49
N SER A 510 -46.43 7.40 8.69
CA SER A 510 -47.34 7.61 9.82
C SER A 510 -48.35 8.73 9.56
N ARG A 511 -47.94 9.84 8.92
CA ARG A 511 -48.87 10.90 8.49
C ARG A 511 -49.87 10.44 7.44
N MET A 512 -49.47 9.59 6.49
CA MET A 512 -50.41 9.04 5.49
C MET A 512 -51.43 8.11 6.15
N VAL A 513 -50.99 7.25 7.08
CA VAL A 513 -51.89 6.35 7.83
C VAL A 513 -52.86 7.13 8.73
N VAL A 514 -52.42 8.23 9.35
CA VAL A 514 -53.32 9.11 10.13
C VAL A 514 -54.32 9.80 9.21
N LYS A 515 -53.90 10.31 8.06
CA LYS A 515 -54.79 10.97 7.09
C LYS A 515 -55.82 10.01 6.49
N GLU A 516 -55.44 8.76 6.23
CA GLU A 516 -56.38 7.71 5.80
C GLU A 516 -57.39 7.37 6.90
N ARG A 517 -56.97 7.28 8.18
CA ARG A 517 -57.91 7.10 9.30
C ARG A 517 -58.89 8.26 9.44
N ASP A 518 -58.42 9.50 9.35
CA ASP A 518 -59.27 10.69 9.47
C ASP A 518 -60.28 10.78 8.31
N GLN A 519 -59.91 10.36 7.09
CA GLN A 519 -60.82 10.28 5.95
C GLN A 519 -61.89 9.19 6.11
N VAL A 520 -61.52 8.02 6.63
CA VAL A 520 -62.48 6.92 6.90
C VAL A 520 -63.46 7.30 8.01
N SER A 521 -63.01 8.00 9.06
CA SER A 521 -63.87 8.53 10.11
C SER A 521 -64.82 9.63 9.58
N ALA A 522 -64.33 10.53 8.72
CA ALA A 522 -65.17 11.57 8.12
C ALA A 522 -66.22 11.00 7.15
N SER A 523 -65.92 9.93 6.40
CA SER A 523 -66.94 9.25 5.58
C SER A 523 -67.98 8.50 6.41
N ALA A 524 -67.58 7.93 7.54
CA ALA A 524 -68.51 7.24 8.45
C ALA A 524 -69.51 8.21 9.11
N ASP A 525 -69.07 9.42 9.48
CA ASP A 525 -69.96 10.46 10.03
C ASP A 525 -70.93 11.04 8.99
N VAL A 526 -70.55 11.06 7.70
CA VAL A 526 -71.44 11.51 6.61
C VAL A 526 -72.54 10.48 6.32
N ASP A 527 -72.23 9.18 6.35
CA ASP A 527 -73.25 8.13 6.18
C ASP A 527 -74.25 8.09 7.35
N LEU A 528 -73.79 8.34 8.59
CA LEU A 528 -74.68 8.46 9.76
C LEU A 528 -75.56 9.73 9.74
N GLY A 529 -75.14 10.80 9.06
CA GLY A 529 -75.93 12.02 8.90
C GLY A 529 -77.02 11.94 7.83
N ILE A 530 -76.92 10.99 6.89
CA ILE A 530 -77.90 10.81 5.79
C ILE A 530 -79.05 9.87 6.19
N GLU A 531 -78.88 9.03 7.22
CA GLU A 531 -79.95 8.16 7.74
C GLU A 531 -80.92 8.84 8.75
N ILE A 532 -80.77 10.15 9.03
CA ILE A 532 -81.60 10.88 10.03
C ILE A 532 -82.41 12.04 9.41
N VAL A 533 -82.75 11.98 8.11
CA VAL A 533 -83.68 12.95 7.48
C VAL A 533 -84.86 12.26 6.81
#